data_AF-A0A143PIN2-F1
#
_entry.id   AF-A0A143PIN2-F1
#
_cell.length_a   1.000
_cell.length_b   1.000
_cell.length_c   1.000
_cell.angle_alpha   90.00
_cell.angle_beta   90.00
_cell.angle_gamma   90.00
#
_symmetry.space_group_name_H-M   'P 1'
#
loop_
_entity.id
_entity.type
_entity.pdbx_description
1 polymer ?
#
loop_
_entity_poly.entity_id
_entity_poly.type
_entity_poly.pdbx_seq_one_letter_code
_entity_poly.pdbx_strand_id
1 'polypeptide(L)'
;MCPHPHFGRPFCCSILLFFLVRAVPALGQASASLALASPAAGTVASDVSRASPGSTAAGSRVYIADTRVRRAAESALQIASTQAATRRCQRVLSEFVDGGQPPLTARLNALKLPLQEYVRTVVFVDGGSLPACRKSVLAVTMPGSRVVHLCGAAFADVAGHSPVEAGVLVMHEVLHTLGLGESPPSPAYISRRVRELCW
;
A
#
# COMPACT_ATOMS: atom_id res chain seq x y z
N MET A 1 -0.50 -5.88 -45.35
CA MET A 1 -1.35 -4.78 -44.82
C MET A 1 -2.13 -5.34 -43.64
N CYS A 2 -1.75 -4.98 -42.41
CA CYS A 2 -2.29 -5.64 -41.22
C CYS A 2 -3.69 -5.10 -40.87
N PRO A 3 -4.68 -5.99 -40.65
CA PRO A 3 -6.04 -5.62 -40.30
C PRO A 3 -6.22 -5.37 -38.79
N HIS A 4 -7.24 -4.59 -38.46
CA HIS A 4 -7.76 -4.33 -37.12
C HIS A 4 -8.07 -5.62 -36.34
N PRO A 5 -7.84 -5.66 -35.01
CA PRO A 5 -8.52 -6.59 -34.14
C PRO A 5 -9.79 -5.96 -33.53
N HIS A 6 -10.90 -6.66 -33.74
CA HIS A 6 -12.17 -6.49 -33.08
C HIS A 6 -12.04 -6.79 -31.56
N PHE A 7 -12.53 -5.87 -30.73
CA PHE A 7 -12.72 -6.05 -29.30
C PHE A 7 -14.02 -6.85 -29.06
N GLY A 8 -13.89 -8.16 -28.94
CA GLY A 8 -14.98 -9.08 -28.63
C GLY A 8 -15.02 -9.47 -27.15
N ARG A 9 -15.96 -8.87 -26.42
CA ARG A 9 -16.85 -9.41 -25.36
C ARG A 9 -16.32 -10.23 -24.15
N PRO A 10 -17.10 -10.24 -23.04
CA PRO A 10 -16.66 -10.63 -21.70
C PRO A 10 -16.83 -12.14 -21.45
N PHE A 11 -15.83 -12.77 -20.86
CA PHE A 11 -15.99 -14.12 -20.31
C PHE A 11 -16.45 -14.04 -18.85
N CYS A 12 -17.75 -14.23 -18.69
CA CYS A 12 -18.35 -14.89 -17.55
C CYS A 12 -18.11 -16.40 -17.74
N CYS A 13 -17.38 -17.08 -16.85
CA CYS A 13 -17.46 -18.54 -16.74
C CYS A 13 -16.97 -19.02 -15.37
N SER A 14 -17.92 -19.64 -14.66
CA SER A 14 -17.71 -20.46 -13.47
C SER A 14 -16.65 -21.53 -13.68
N ILE A 15 -15.73 -21.68 -12.72
CA ILE A 15 -15.07 -22.97 -12.48
C ILE A 15 -15.19 -23.29 -10.99
N LEU A 16 -16.06 -24.26 -10.71
CA LEU A 16 -16.00 -25.13 -9.54
C LEU A 16 -14.61 -25.77 -9.48
N LEU A 17 -13.90 -25.61 -8.37
CA LEU A 17 -12.83 -26.54 -8.01
C LEU A 17 -12.86 -26.79 -6.49
N PHE A 18 -13.32 -27.99 -6.16
CA PHE A 18 -13.17 -28.64 -4.87
C PHE A 18 -11.70 -28.64 -4.48
N PHE A 19 -11.37 -28.04 -3.33
CA PHE A 19 -10.17 -28.40 -2.59
C PHE A 19 -10.58 -28.91 -1.21
N LEU A 20 -10.51 -30.23 -1.09
CA LEU A 20 -10.41 -30.94 0.18
C LEU A 20 -9.12 -30.51 0.87
N VAL A 21 -9.21 -29.59 1.84
CA VAL A 21 -8.10 -29.33 2.76
C VAL A 21 -8.20 -30.32 3.91
N ARG A 22 -7.27 -31.27 3.93
CA ARG A 22 -7.03 -32.17 5.07
C ARG A 22 -6.58 -31.36 6.28
N ALA A 23 -7.24 -31.58 7.41
CA ALA A 23 -6.79 -31.14 8.72
C ALA A 23 -5.49 -31.88 9.09
N VAL A 24 -4.46 -31.13 9.50
CA VAL A 24 -3.26 -31.66 10.14
C VAL A 24 -3.32 -31.26 11.62
N PRO A 25 -3.34 -32.20 12.58
CA PRO A 25 -3.11 -31.88 13.97
C PRO A 25 -1.61 -31.85 14.25
N ALA A 26 -1.12 -30.77 14.86
CA ALA A 26 0.18 -30.76 15.51
C ALA A 26 0.00 -30.48 17.00
N LEU A 27 -0.15 -31.58 17.75
CA LEU A 27 0.14 -31.64 19.18
C LEU A 27 1.67 -31.69 19.35
N GLY A 28 2.22 -30.84 20.20
CA GLY A 28 3.65 -30.86 20.52
C GLY A 28 3.98 -29.89 21.65
N GLN A 29 3.96 -30.43 22.87
CA GLN A 29 4.27 -29.81 24.14
C GLN A 29 5.76 -29.45 24.32
N ALA A 30 6.02 -28.69 25.39
CA ALA A 30 7.24 -28.68 26.23
C ALA A 30 8.45 -27.92 25.64
N SER A 31 9.29 -27.21 26.39
CA SER A 31 9.39 -26.94 27.83
C SER A 31 10.28 -25.71 28.01
N ALA A 32 10.10 -25.04 29.14
CA ALA A 32 10.94 -23.94 29.61
C ALA A 32 12.41 -24.33 29.79
N SER A 33 13.32 -23.38 29.54
CA SER A 33 14.63 -23.32 30.16
C SER A 33 14.99 -21.86 30.40
N LEU A 34 14.95 -21.47 31.68
CA LEU A 34 15.55 -20.24 32.16
C LEU A 34 17.07 -20.40 32.10
N ALA A 35 17.75 -19.51 31.37
CA ALA A 35 19.18 -19.27 31.54
C ALA A 35 19.36 -17.82 32.03
N LEU A 36 19.72 -17.70 33.31
CA LEU A 36 20.28 -16.49 33.90
C LEU A 36 21.73 -16.36 33.46
N ALA A 37 22.10 -15.25 32.82
CA ALA A 37 23.49 -14.84 32.66
C ALA A 37 23.62 -13.33 32.82
N SER A 38 24.57 -12.96 33.68
CA SER A 38 24.90 -11.64 34.22
C SER A 38 25.36 -10.59 33.20
N PRO A 39 25.33 -9.30 33.57
CA PRO A 39 25.66 -8.19 32.71
C PRO A 39 27.18 -7.93 32.68
N ALA A 40 27.76 -7.85 31.48
CA ALA A 40 29.07 -7.25 31.29
C ALA A 40 28.87 -5.77 30.91
N ALA A 41 29.37 -4.89 31.78
CA ALA A 41 29.45 -3.46 31.55
C ALA A 41 30.39 -3.18 30.36
N GLY A 42 29.80 -2.76 29.23
CA GLY A 42 30.50 -2.35 28.02
C GLY A 42 30.27 -0.87 27.76
N THR A 43 31.37 -0.14 27.75
CA THR A 43 31.56 1.30 27.57
C THR A 43 30.67 1.91 26.48
N VAL A 44 29.94 2.97 26.86
CA VAL A 44 29.21 3.87 25.98
C VAL A 44 30.16 4.61 25.03
N ALA A 45 30.20 4.20 23.77
CA ALA A 45 30.73 5.02 22.69
C ALA A 45 29.59 5.90 22.15
N SER A 46 29.58 7.16 22.57
CA SER A 46 28.72 8.20 22.00
C SER A 46 29.19 8.52 20.59
N ASP A 47 28.77 7.72 19.62
CA ASP A 47 28.92 8.06 18.21
C ASP A 47 27.87 9.11 17.89
N VAL A 48 28.28 10.38 17.93
CA VAL A 48 27.50 11.51 17.44
C VAL A 48 27.36 11.30 15.93
N SER A 49 26.33 10.54 15.55
CA SER A 49 25.84 10.45 14.18
C SER A 49 25.50 11.86 13.73
N ARG A 50 26.47 12.46 13.05
CA ARG A 50 26.33 13.71 12.32
C ARG A 50 25.23 13.49 11.31
N ALA A 51 24.03 13.97 11.63
CA ALA A 51 22.89 13.98 10.73
C ALA A 51 23.35 14.54 9.39
N SER A 52 23.29 13.72 8.34
CA SER A 52 23.53 14.21 6.98
C SER A 52 22.47 15.26 6.65
N PRO A 53 22.84 16.52 6.42
CA PRO A 53 21.93 17.50 5.86
C PRO A 53 21.90 17.23 4.36
N GLY A 54 21.10 16.25 3.97
CA GLY A 54 21.04 15.76 2.60
C GLY A 54 19.72 15.09 2.25
N SER A 55 18.65 15.37 3.00
CA SER A 55 17.30 15.20 2.47
C SER A 55 16.98 16.48 1.70
N THR A 56 17.56 16.61 0.51
CA THR A 56 16.96 17.45 -0.53
C THR A 56 15.51 17.01 -0.58
N ALA A 57 14.59 17.92 -0.26
CA ALA A 57 13.17 17.68 -0.30
C ALA A 57 12.85 17.12 -1.70
N ALA A 58 12.79 15.79 -1.81
CA ALA A 58 12.34 15.14 -3.01
C ALA A 58 10.92 15.66 -3.19
N GLY A 59 10.75 16.54 -4.19
CA GLY A 59 9.49 17.23 -4.41
C GLY A 59 8.34 16.22 -4.40
N SER A 60 7.23 16.57 -3.75
CA SER A 60 6.03 15.75 -3.76
C SER A 60 5.71 15.38 -5.21
N ARG A 61 5.54 14.09 -5.51
CA ARG A 61 5.19 13.59 -6.86
C ARG A 61 3.71 13.78 -7.14
N VAL A 62 3.19 14.98 -6.87
CA VAL A 62 1.78 15.35 -6.98
C VAL A 62 1.62 16.37 -8.10
N TYR A 63 1.08 15.93 -9.23
CA TYR A 63 0.88 16.73 -10.44
C TYR A 63 -0.60 17.05 -10.60
N ILE A 64 -1.10 17.94 -9.73
CA ILE A 64 -2.50 18.37 -9.70
C ILE A 64 -2.56 19.89 -9.75
N ALA A 65 -3.29 20.42 -10.73
CA ALA A 65 -3.41 21.87 -10.96
C ALA A 65 -4.25 22.53 -9.86
N ASP A 66 -5.37 21.90 -9.49
CA ASP A 66 -6.22 22.38 -8.40
C ASP A 66 -5.46 22.39 -7.07
N THR A 67 -5.37 23.58 -6.45
CA THR A 67 -4.55 23.78 -5.25
C THR A 67 -5.15 23.10 -4.02
N ARG A 68 -6.48 23.01 -3.93
CA ARG A 68 -7.16 22.35 -2.81
C ARG A 68 -6.91 20.85 -2.85
N VAL A 69 -7.10 20.24 -4.02
CA VAL A 69 -6.86 18.81 -4.23
C VAL A 69 -5.38 18.48 -4.05
N ARG A 70 -4.46 19.30 -4.58
CA ARG A 70 -3.01 19.11 -4.41
C ARG A 70 -2.61 19.09 -2.93
N ARG A 71 -3.03 20.07 -2.13
CA ARG A 71 -2.70 20.11 -0.69
C ARG A 71 -3.29 18.93 0.07
N ALA A 72 -4.52 18.52 -0.26
CA ALA A 72 -5.15 17.34 0.32
C ALA A 72 -4.32 16.07 0.03
N ALA A 73 -3.86 15.92 -1.22
CA ALA A 73 -3.05 14.78 -1.65
C ALA A 73 -1.68 14.76 -0.95
N GLU A 74 -1.01 15.90 -0.86
CA GLU A 74 0.27 16.05 -0.15
C GLU A 74 0.15 15.72 1.34
N SER A 75 -0.92 16.20 1.99
CA SER A 75 -1.21 15.89 3.40
C SER A 75 -1.46 14.41 3.61
N ALA A 76 -2.33 13.80 2.80
CA ALA A 76 -2.63 12.37 2.88
C ALA A 76 -1.39 11.50 2.61
N LEU A 77 -0.55 11.88 1.65
CA LEU A 77 0.72 11.23 1.34
C LEU A 77 1.68 11.29 2.53
N GLN A 78 1.79 12.44 3.18
CA GLN A 78 2.64 12.60 4.36
C GLN A 78 2.16 11.71 5.51
N ILE A 79 0.85 11.67 5.77
CA ILE A 79 0.25 10.80 6.81
C ILE A 79 0.51 9.33 6.49
N ALA A 80 0.23 8.90 5.25
CA ALA A 80 0.47 7.53 4.78
C ALA A 80 1.95 7.13 4.91
N SER A 81 2.87 8.01 4.50
CA SER A 81 4.31 7.79 4.62
C SER A 81 4.76 7.65 6.08
N THR A 82 4.23 8.45 6.99
CA THR A 82 4.49 8.30 8.43
C THR A 82 4.02 6.95 8.95
N GLN A 83 2.80 6.52 8.60
CA GLN A 83 2.29 5.23 9.08
C GLN A 83 3.02 4.03 8.47
N ALA A 84 3.41 4.12 7.20
CA ALA A 84 4.19 3.11 6.50
C ALA A 84 5.55 2.80 7.16
N ALA A 85 6.09 3.72 7.96
CA ALA A 85 7.32 3.49 8.73
C ALA A 85 7.11 2.56 9.93
N THR A 86 5.88 2.38 10.40
CA THR A 86 5.60 1.60 11.60
C THR A 86 5.66 0.09 11.32
N ARG A 87 6.18 -0.69 12.28
CA ARG A 87 6.18 -2.17 12.19
C ARG A 87 4.78 -2.76 12.07
N ARG A 88 3.78 -2.10 12.67
CA ARG A 88 2.37 -2.50 12.59
C ARG A 88 1.86 -2.40 11.15
N CYS A 89 2.12 -1.27 10.47
CA CYS A 89 1.68 -1.07 9.09
C CYS A 89 2.40 -1.98 8.10
N GLN A 90 3.70 -2.26 8.30
CA GLN A 90 4.46 -3.16 7.42
C GLN A 90 3.83 -4.57 7.26
N ARG A 91 3.05 -5.03 8.24
CA ARG A 91 2.33 -6.32 8.16
C ARG A 91 1.29 -6.37 7.03
N VAL A 92 0.85 -5.21 6.53
CA VAL A 92 -0.10 -5.15 5.40
C VAL A 92 0.48 -5.80 4.14
N LEU A 93 1.80 -5.83 3.98
CA LEU A 93 2.47 -6.38 2.81
C LEU A 93 2.46 -7.92 2.76
N SER A 94 2.24 -8.56 3.91
CA SER A 94 2.08 -10.02 4.02
C SER A 94 0.63 -10.47 4.10
N GLU A 95 -0.31 -9.54 4.25
CA GLU A 95 -1.74 -9.85 4.39
C GLU A 95 -2.34 -10.38 3.07
N PHE A 96 -1.85 -9.86 1.94
CA PHE A 96 -2.43 -10.13 0.64
C PHE A 96 -1.52 -11.01 -0.20
N VAL A 97 -2.04 -12.17 -0.60
CA VAL A 97 -1.38 -13.11 -1.49
C VAL A 97 -2.35 -13.49 -2.59
N ASP A 98 -2.08 -13.04 -3.81
CA ASP A 98 -2.80 -13.47 -5.00
C ASP A 98 -2.21 -14.82 -5.43
N GLY A 99 -3.04 -15.86 -5.53
CA GLY A 99 -2.73 -17.31 -5.54
C GLY A 99 -1.74 -17.87 -6.59
N GLY A 100 -0.58 -17.24 -6.74
CA GLY A 100 0.49 -17.57 -7.67
C GLY A 100 1.51 -16.44 -7.85
N GLN A 101 1.22 -15.23 -7.36
CA GLN A 101 2.16 -14.10 -7.40
C GLN A 101 2.99 -14.02 -6.10
N PRO A 102 4.23 -13.50 -6.17
CA PRO A 102 4.99 -13.21 -4.97
C PRO A 102 4.23 -12.25 -4.03
N PRO A 103 4.33 -12.42 -2.70
CA PRO A 103 3.76 -11.48 -1.74
C PRO A 103 4.24 -10.05 -2.00
N LEU A 104 3.46 -9.04 -1.60
CA LEU A 104 3.84 -7.63 -1.80
C LEU A 104 5.18 -7.31 -1.11
N THR A 105 5.49 -7.96 0.01
CA THR A 105 6.81 -7.87 0.66
C THR A 105 7.95 -8.24 -0.28
N ALA A 106 7.82 -9.33 -1.05
CA ALA A 106 8.86 -9.77 -1.97
C ALA A 106 9.04 -8.78 -3.13
N ARG A 107 7.94 -8.21 -3.63
CA ARG A 107 7.97 -7.20 -4.71
C ARG A 107 8.62 -5.90 -4.24
N LEU A 108 8.29 -5.46 -3.02
CA LEU A 108 8.92 -4.29 -2.41
C LEU A 108 10.42 -4.53 -2.18
N ASN A 109 10.81 -5.70 -1.68
CA ASN A 109 12.21 -6.08 -1.47
C ASN A 109 13.01 -6.08 -2.76
N ALA A 110 12.41 -6.49 -3.89
CA ALA A 110 13.06 -6.43 -5.20
C ALA A 110 13.41 -5.00 -5.64
N LEU A 111 12.66 -4.00 -5.15
CA LEU A 111 12.96 -2.57 -5.38
C LEU A 111 14.03 -2.04 -4.42
N LYS A 112 14.39 -2.80 -3.38
CA LYS A 112 15.33 -2.40 -2.32
C LYS A 112 14.94 -1.09 -1.62
N LEU A 113 13.64 -0.86 -1.46
CA LEU A 113 13.08 0.31 -0.77
C LEU A 113 12.27 -0.13 0.45
N PRO A 114 12.38 0.58 1.59
CA PRO A 114 11.40 0.43 2.66
C PRO A 114 10.02 0.97 2.23
N LEU A 115 8.94 0.48 2.84
CA LEU A 115 7.57 0.86 2.47
C LEU A 115 7.34 2.38 2.55
N GLN A 116 7.86 3.03 3.59
CA GLN A 116 7.80 4.47 3.78
C GLN A 116 8.39 5.25 2.60
N GLU A 117 9.55 4.82 2.10
CA GLU A 117 10.22 5.47 0.98
C GLU A 117 9.50 5.17 -0.33
N TYR A 118 9.05 3.92 -0.51
CA TYR A 118 8.26 3.52 -1.65
C TYR A 118 6.99 4.36 -1.83
N VAL A 119 6.26 4.64 -0.75
CA VAL A 119 5.07 5.53 -0.76
C VAL A 119 5.40 6.89 -1.40
N ARG A 120 6.58 7.46 -1.12
CA ARG A 120 7.03 8.74 -1.67
C ARG A 120 7.42 8.68 -3.16
N THR A 121 7.60 7.48 -3.70
CA THR A 121 7.90 7.27 -5.13
C THR A 121 6.64 7.24 -6.00
N VAL A 122 5.46 7.06 -5.41
CA VAL A 122 4.19 6.99 -6.15
C VAL A 122 3.81 8.37 -6.67
N VAL A 123 3.36 8.41 -7.93
CA VAL A 123 2.95 9.61 -8.64
C VAL A 123 1.44 9.80 -8.51
N PHE A 124 0.99 10.97 -8.06
CA PHE A 124 -0.41 11.32 -7.96
C PHE A 124 -0.75 12.36 -9.02
N VAL A 125 -1.80 12.09 -9.80
CA VAL A 125 -2.28 12.97 -10.87
C VAL A 125 -3.78 13.20 -10.74
N ASP A 126 -4.28 14.21 -11.44
CA ASP A 126 -5.72 14.44 -11.55
C ASP A 126 -6.39 13.35 -12.38
N GLY A 127 -7.40 12.69 -11.80
CA GLY A 127 -8.23 11.67 -12.41
C GLY A 127 -9.64 12.15 -12.75
N GLY A 128 -10.00 13.41 -12.49
CA GLY A 128 -11.39 13.90 -12.56
C GLY A 128 -12.09 13.70 -13.90
N SER A 129 -11.34 13.60 -15.00
CA SER A 129 -11.88 13.33 -16.34
C SER A 129 -12.15 11.84 -16.62
N LEU A 130 -11.64 10.92 -15.78
CA LEU A 130 -11.78 9.49 -15.98
C LEU A 130 -13.23 9.03 -15.73
N PRO A 131 -13.76 8.08 -16.52
CA PRO A 131 -15.11 7.53 -16.32
C PRO A 131 -15.33 6.94 -14.92
N ALA A 132 -14.29 6.35 -14.33
CA ALA A 132 -14.34 5.77 -13.00
C ALA A 132 -14.64 6.82 -11.91
N CYS A 133 -14.05 8.02 -12.01
CA CYS A 133 -14.27 9.11 -11.06
C CYS A 133 -15.70 9.68 -11.06
N ARG A 134 -16.56 9.25 -12.00
CA ARG A 134 -18.00 9.57 -12.00
C ARG A 134 -18.83 8.60 -11.14
N LYS A 135 -18.23 7.51 -10.64
CA LYS A 135 -18.91 6.40 -9.93
C LYS A 135 -18.63 6.37 -8.43
N SER A 136 -18.52 7.54 -7.79
CA SER A 136 -18.27 7.68 -6.34
C SER A 136 -16.99 7.02 -5.81
N VAL A 137 -16.03 6.72 -6.69
CA VAL A 137 -14.67 6.33 -6.28
C VAL A 137 -13.85 7.58 -6.01
N LEU A 138 -12.87 7.46 -5.12
CA LEU A 138 -12.05 8.59 -4.68
C LEU A 138 -10.64 8.59 -5.32
N ALA A 139 -10.19 7.43 -5.77
CA ALA A 139 -8.98 7.26 -6.56
C ALA A 139 -9.08 6.00 -7.42
N VAL A 140 -8.18 5.88 -8.38
CA VAL A 140 -8.04 4.72 -9.26
C VAL A 140 -6.57 4.47 -9.55
N THR A 141 -6.17 3.21 -9.47
CA THR A 141 -4.81 2.77 -9.78
C THR A 141 -4.87 1.47 -10.57
N MET A 142 -4.09 1.39 -11.66
CA MET A 142 -3.88 0.12 -12.34
C MET A 142 -2.85 -0.71 -11.55
N PRO A 143 -3.11 -1.99 -11.23
CA PRO A 143 -2.15 -2.83 -10.53
C PRO A 143 -0.76 -2.82 -11.18
N GLY A 144 0.28 -2.50 -10.41
CA GLY A 144 1.67 -2.41 -10.84
C GLY A 144 2.08 -1.06 -11.45
N SER A 145 1.13 -0.18 -11.76
CA SER A 145 1.41 1.20 -12.17
C SER A 145 2.00 2.00 -11.02
N ARG A 146 2.87 2.97 -11.29
CA ARG A 146 3.35 3.94 -10.30
C ARG A 146 2.48 5.20 -10.21
N VAL A 147 1.38 5.25 -10.96
CA VAL A 147 0.50 6.42 -11.07
C VAL A 147 -0.85 6.13 -10.44
N VAL A 148 -1.25 7.00 -9.51
CA VAL A 148 -2.55 7.03 -8.84
C VAL A 148 -3.32 8.24 -9.37
N HIS A 149 -4.53 7.99 -9.88
CA HIS A 149 -5.42 9.04 -10.35
C HIS A 149 -6.41 9.40 -9.25
N LEU A 150 -6.33 10.62 -8.70
CA LEU A 150 -7.24 11.08 -7.66
C LEU A 150 -8.50 11.69 -8.27
N CYS A 151 -9.67 11.34 -7.72
CA CYS A 151 -10.96 11.87 -8.15
C CYS A 151 -11.24 13.25 -7.53
N GLY A 152 -10.39 14.22 -7.88
CA GLY A 152 -10.56 15.65 -7.68
C GLY A 152 -11.22 16.08 -6.36
N ALA A 153 -12.31 16.82 -6.47
CA ALA A 153 -13.03 17.41 -5.35
C ALA A 153 -13.52 16.37 -4.33
N ALA A 154 -14.01 15.21 -4.78
CA ALA A 154 -14.51 14.16 -3.89
C ALA A 154 -13.41 13.64 -2.93
N PHE A 155 -12.19 13.45 -3.45
CA PHE A 155 -11.03 13.11 -2.62
C PHE A 155 -10.70 14.23 -1.63
N ALA A 156 -10.67 15.49 -2.10
CA ALA A 156 -10.37 16.64 -1.24
C ALA A 156 -11.41 16.85 -0.13
N ASP A 157 -12.68 16.56 -0.41
CA ASP A 157 -13.76 16.60 0.57
C ASP A 157 -13.51 15.56 1.66
N VAL A 158 -13.25 14.30 1.29
CA VAL A 158 -12.96 13.23 2.27
C VAL A 158 -11.71 13.56 3.09
N ALA A 159 -10.64 14.03 2.46
CA ALA A 159 -9.40 14.42 3.15
C ALA A 159 -9.62 15.57 4.15
N GLY A 160 -10.49 16.53 3.82
CA GLY A 160 -10.86 17.62 4.72
C GLY A 160 -11.66 17.17 5.94
N HIS A 161 -12.56 16.18 5.78
CA HIS A 161 -13.40 15.67 6.87
C HIS A 161 -12.69 14.60 7.72
N SER A 162 -11.86 13.75 7.11
CA SER A 162 -11.13 12.69 7.79
C SER A 162 -9.75 12.47 7.15
N PRO A 163 -8.70 13.08 7.74
CA PRO A 163 -7.32 12.85 7.30
C PRO A 163 -6.87 11.39 7.40
N VAL A 164 -7.44 10.63 8.35
CA VAL A 164 -7.18 9.20 8.51
C VAL A 164 -7.73 8.43 7.31
N GLU A 165 -8.96 8.71 6.88
CA GLU A 165 -9.57 8.03 5.72
C GLU A 165 -8.82 8.32 4.42
N ALA A 166 -8.37 9.56 4.21
CA ALA A 166 -7.53 9.88 3.07
C ALA A 166 -6.17 9.16 3.12
N GLY A 167 -5.55 9.04 4.30
CA GLY A 167 -4.33 8.25 4.47
C GLY A 167 -4.52 6.76 4.19
N VAL A 168 -5.62 6.17 4.68
CA VAL A 168 -6.01 4.77 4.41
C VAL A 168 -6.18 4.56 2.91
N LEU A 169 -6.88 5.48 2.24
CA LEU A 169 -7.06 5.41 0.79
C LEU A 169 -5.73 5.51 0.04
N VAL A 170 -4.85 6.45 0.39
CA VAL A 170 -3.53 6.55 -0.24
C VAL A 170 -2.75 5.25 -0.08
N MET A 171 -2.76 4.66 1.12
CA MET A 171 -2.11 3.37 1.36
C MET A 171 -2.76 2.23 0.55
N HIS A 172 -4.08 2.21 0.41
CA HIS A 172 -4.79 1.27 -0.45
C HIS A 172 -4.28 1.34 -1.90
N GLU A 173 -4.26 2.54 -2.48
CA GLU A 173 -3.76 2.75 -3.84
C GLU A 173 -2.28 2.37 -3.98
N VAL A 174 -1.46 2.67 -2.97
CA VAL A 174 -0.05 2.24 -2.92
C VAL A 174 0.08 0.71 -3.02
N LEU A 175 -0.81 -0.08 -2.40
CA LEU A 175 -0.76 -1.54 -2.55
C LEU A 175 -1.07 -1.96 -3.99
N HIS A 176 -2.02 -1.31 -4.66
CA HIS A 176 -2.23 -1.51 -6.09
C HIS A 176 -1.00 -1.14 -6.91
N THR A 177 -0.25 -0.09 -6.56
CA THR A 177 1.02 0.20 -7.27
C THR A 177 2.09 -0.89 -7.10
N LEU A 178 2.03 -1.69 -6.03
CA LEU A 178 2.86 -2.90 -5.83
C LEU A 178 2.32 -4.13 -6.58
N GLY A 179 1.20 -3.97 -7.29
CA GLY A 179 0.58 -4.99 -8.12
C GLY A 179 -0.43 -5.85 -7.39
N LEU A 180 -0.94 -5.42 -6.23
CA LEU A 180 -2.12 -6.06 -5.64
C LEU A 180 -3.28 -5.96 -6.64
N GLY A 181 -3.91 -7.08 -6.98
CA GLY A 181 -5.10 -7.09 -7.84
C GLY A 181 -6.35 -6.54 -7.13
N GLU A 182 -7.43 -6.40 -7.89
CA GLU A 182 -8.77 -6.22 -7.32
C GLU A 182 -9.57 -7.51 -7.50
N SER A 183 -10.17 -8.01 -6.42
CA SER A 183 -11.18 -9.06 -6.40
C SER A 183 -10.75 -10.44 -6.95
N PRO A 184 -10.25 -11.36 -6.09
CA PRO A 184 -10.11 -11.26 -4.63
C PRO A 184 -8.78 -10.63 -4.17
N PRO A 185 -8.73 -9.92 -3.01
CA PRO A 185 -9.84 -9.52 -2.13
C PRO A 185 -10.61 -8.27 -2.63
N SER A 186 -11.76 -7.96 -2.03
CA SER A 186 -12.57 -6.79 -2.43
C SER A 186 -11.93 -5.46 -1.97
N PRO A 187 -12.18 -4.33 -2.66
CA PRO A 187 -11.63 -3.03 -2.25
C PRO A 187 -11.98 -2.64 -0.81
N ALA A 188 -13.22 -2.91 -0.37
CA ALA A 188 -13.65 -2.64 1.00
C ALA A 188 -12.89 -3.48 2.04
N TYR A 189 -12.55 -4.73 1.69
CA TYR A 189 -11.72 -5.59 2.54
C TYR A 189 -10.30 -5.03 2.66
N ILE A 190 -9.70 -4.62 1.54
CA ILE A 190 -8.34 -4.03 1.50
C ILE A 190 -8.29 -2.79 2.40
N SER A 191 -9.19 -1.82 2.19
CA SER A 191 -9.20 -0.58 2.98
C SER A 191 -9.40 -0.83 4.48
N ARG A 192 -10.25 -1.79 4.84
CA ARG A 192 -10.44 -2.16 6.26
C ARG A 192 -9.15 -2.71 6.86
N ARG A 193 -8.47 -3.64 6.19
CA ARG A 193 -7.20 -4.21 6.70
C ARG A 193 -6.08 -3.18 6.74
N VAL A 194 -6.00 -2.27 5.76
CA VAL A 194 -5.09 -1.12 5.81
C VAL A 194 -5.36 -0.28 7.06
N ARG A 195 -6.63 0.07 7.33
CA ARG A 195 -7.00 0.83 8.53
C ARG A 195 -6.56 0.10 9.80
N GLU A 196 -6.93 -1.16 9.97
CA GLU A 196 -6.63 -1.98 11.15
C GLU A 196 -5.13 -2.23 11.37
N LEU A 197 -4.33 -2.23 10.32
CA LEU A 197 -2.89 -2.50 10.41
C LEU A 197 -2.04 -1.24 10.41
N CYS A 198 -2.52 -0.08 9.98
CA CYS A 198 -1.72 1.14 9.89
C CYS A 198 -2.17 2.26 10.84
N TRP A 199 -3.38 2.17 11.43
CA TRP A 199 -3.90 3.08 12.46
C TRP A 199 -4.43 2.26 13.65
#